data_AF-A0A3E1Y3M1-F1
#
_entry.id   AF-A0A3E1Y3M1-F1
#
_cell.length_a   1.000
_cell.length_b   1.000
_cell.length_c   1.000
_cell.angle_alpha   90.00
_cell.angle_beta   90.00
_cell.angle_gamma   90.00
#
_symmetry.space_group_name_H-M   'P 1'
#
loop_
_entity.id
_entity.type
_entity.pdbx_description
1 polymer ?
#
loop_
_entity_poly.entity_id
_entity_poly.type
_entity_poly.pdbx_seq_one_letter_code
_entity_poly.pdbx_strand_id
1 'polypeptide(L)'
;MLLINKGQKTHLPDSYHLANNACAHIYDQLTDLLSNKEYHPYFNKTALKITIQEGSEAEQLEAGNLNILDWLKNHGKSDELNTILVKHITLSILSDFVNFVYESIINAQKGKLSVAYALLRKPFTDELLLLEQLLIEPEEFINKFFHIGDIKLYGPSSKKHPPNEKEIIEKAYKKVTSIGASADLIYKIRYDKSFAAGINGISNQALHIVTNDSNYKTSNQNLNFVFSGSNDYERYWKQYYYFVPILLIYAASIADEILLQFLPEDKRKVKKVIRGIKRLLATDKVFLNHRKENINNLLSEVLISECEKCGNTSSLDKSDFDLFFETEVFLCSHCFAPSEFTLESIQGLSQIYDLLKTGMIKRN
;
A
#
# COMPACT_ATOMS: atom_id res chain seq x y z
N MET A 1 3.93 6.74 17.39
CA MET A 1 2.56 6.27 17.09
C MET A 1 1.99 7.22 16.04
N LEU A 2 1.53 6.68 14.91
CA LEU A 2 1.01 7.49 13.79
C LEU A 2 -0.40 8.00 14.05
N LEU A 3 -1.21 7.23 14.78
CA LEU A 3 -2.56 7.63 15.15
C LEU A 3 -2.51 8.86 16.08
N ILE A 4 -3.35 9.85 15.77
CA ILE A 4 -3.58 11.01 16.62
C ILE A 4 -4.85 10.75 17.41
N ASN A 5 -4.72 10.58 18.72
CA ASN A 5 -5.84 10.39 19.63
C ASN A 5 -6.56 11.71 19.91
N LYS A 6 -7.85 11.64 20.26
CA LYS A 6 -8.64 12.82 20.61
C LYS A 6 -7.97 13.59 21.77
N GLY A 7 -7.72 14.89 21.55
CA GLY A 7 -7.07 15.75 22.54
C GLY A 7 -5.53 15.63 22.61
N GLN A 8 -4.91 14.79 21.78
CA GLN A 8 -3.46 14.74 21.65
C GLN A 8 -2.95 16.04 21.03
N LYS A 9 -2.03 16.73 21.73
CA LYS A 9 -1.38 17.93 21.20
C LYS A 9 -0.44 17.56 20.05
N THR A 10 -0.64 18.19 18.90
CA THR A 10 0.16 18.02 17.68
C THR A 10 0.34 19.37 16.99
N HIS A 11 1.37 19.51 16.16
CA HIS A 11 1.56 20.69 15.31
C HIS A 11 0.67 20.66 14.07
N LEU A 12 0.06 19.50 13.80
CA LEU A 12 -0.87 19.31 12.69
C LEU A 12 -2.22 19.98 12.98
N PRO A 13 -2.75 20.84 12.09
CA PRO A 13 -4.11 21.37 12.23
C PRO A 13 -5.17 20.28 12.30
N ASP A 14 -6.19 20.49 13.13
CA ASP A 14 -7.28 19.53 13.39
C ASP A 14 -8.00 19.06 12.10
N SER A 15 -8.07 19.92 11.08
CA SER A 15 -8.65 19.60 9.77
C SER A 15 -7.96 18.43 9.05
N TYR A 16 -6.72 18.11 9.39
CA TYR A 16 -5.95 17.02 8.78
C TYR A 16 -5.84 15.76 9.65
N HIS A 17 -6.35 15.76 10.89
CA HIS A 17 -6.22 14.61 11.79
C HIS A 17 -6.90 13.37 11.22
N LEU A 18 -8.06 13.54 10.57
CA LEU A 18 -8.79 12.44 9.95
C LEU A 18 -7.99 11.80 8.81
N ALA A 19 -7.39 12.62 7.94
CA ALA A 19 -6.53 12.14 6.85
C ALA A 19 -5.25 11.49 7.36
N ASN A 20 -4.68 12.02 8.44
CA ASN A 20 -3.55 11.40 9.11
C ASN A 20 -3.90 10.02 9.68
N ASN A 21 -5.01 9.90 10.38
CA ASN A 21 -5.43 8.63 10.96
C ASN A 21 -5.77 7.62 9.85
N ALA A 22 -6.37 8.07 8.74
CA ALA A 22 -6.53 7.23 7.56
C ALA A 22 -5.18 6.71 7.04
N CYS A 23 -4.16 7.56 6.90
CA CYS A 23 -2.80 7.10 6.56
C CYS A 23 -2.27 6.08 7.58
N ALA A 24 -2.49 6.29 8.88
CA ALA A 24 -2.05 5.37 9.92
C ALA A 24 -2.68 3.98 9.76
N HIS A 25 -3.99 3.89 9.54
CA HIS A 25 -4.65 2.59 9.35
C HIS A 25 -4.23 1.87 8.06
N ILE A 26 -3.98 2.61 6.97
CA ILE A 26 -3.44 2.01 5.74
C ILE A 26 -1.98 1.60 5.90
N TYR A 27 -1.20 2.37 6.66
CA TYR A 27 0.15 1.98 7.05
C TYR A 27 0.14 0.68 7.86
N ASP A 28 -0.76 0.55 8.83
CA ASP A 28 -0.89 -0.66 9.63
C ASP A 28 -1.18 -1.87 8.74
N GLN A 29 -2.03 -1.74 7.71
CA GLN A 29 -2.23 -2.81 6.72
C GLN A 29 -0.93 -3.25 6.03
N LEU A 30 -0.06 -2.31 5.66
CA LEU A 30 1.24 -2.65 5.04
C LEU A 30 2.15 -3.38 6.03
N THR A 31 2.23 -2.89 7.27
CA THR A 31 3.08 -3.52 8.30
C THR A 31 2.54 -4.85 8.81
N ASP A 32 1.23 -5.08 8.73
CA ASP A 32 0.58 -6.36 9.03
C ASP A 32 1.13 -7.47 8.11
N LEU A 33 1.38 -7.18 6.83
CA LEU A 33 1.98 -8.13 5.88
C LEU A 33 3.41 -8.56 6.29
N LEU A 34 4.13 -7.72 7.04
CA LEU A 34 5.51 -7.96 7.46
C LEU A 34 5.59 -8.62 8.85
N SER A 35 4.70 -8.23 9.76
CA SER A 35 4.82 -8.52 11.21
C SER A 35 3.81 -9.54 11.73
N ASN A 36 2.71 -9.78 11.02
CA ASN A 36 1.68 -10.69 11.50
C ASN A 36 2.14 -12.15 11.40
N LYS A 37 2.16 -12.81 12.57
CA LYS A 37 2.59 -14.21 12.70
C LYS A 37 1.73 -15.17 11.90
N GLU A 38 0.48 -14.82 11.60
CA GLU A 38 -0.42 -15.61 10.75
C GLU A 38 0.16 -15.80 9.34
N TYR A 39 0.90 -14.83 8.81
CA TYR A 39 1.45 -14.88 7.46
C TYR A 39 2.84 -15.53 7.36
N HIS A 40 3.58 -15.63 8.46
CA HIS A 40 4.94 -16.18 8.46
C HIS A 40 5.08 -17.56 7.80
N PRO A 41 4.16 -18.52 8.00
CA PRO A 41 4.25 -19.83 7.33
C PRO A 41 4.16 -19.74 5.80
N TYR A 42 3.55 -18.68 5.26
CA TYR A 42 3.29 -18.52 3.83
C TYR A 42 4.31 -17.59 3.16
N PHE A 43 4.74 -16.54 3.85
CA PHE A 43 5.58 -15.48 3.28
C PHE A 43 7.07 -15.71 3.56
N ASN A 44 7.42 -16.13 4.78
CA ASN A 44 8.83 -16.25 5.20
C ASN A 44 9.39 -17.65 4.96
N LYS A 45 8.53 -18.60 4.61
CA LYS A 45 8.91 -19.98 4.32
C LYS A 45 8.37 -20.36 2.95
N THR A 46 9.22 -21.01 2.17
CA THR A 46 8.82 -21.72 0.95
C THR A 46 9.25 -23.15 1.13
N ALA A 47 8.29 -24.05 1.34
CA ALA A 47 8.56 -25.46 1.49
C ALA A 47 8.77 -26.07 0.10
N LEU A 48 9.97 -26.56 -0.17
CA LEU A 48 10.31 -27.25 -1.41
C LEU A 48 10.43 -28.74 -1.15
N LYS A 49 9.72 -29.56 -1.92
CA LYS A 49 9.97 -31.00 -1.97
C LYS A 49 10.97 -31.25 -3.08
N ILE A 50 12.23 -31.42 -2.70
CA ILE A 50 13.32 -31.69 -3.64
C ILE A 50 13.76 -33.14 -3.42
N THR A 51 13.75 -33.93 -4.49
CA THR A 51 14.40 -35.23 -4.49
C THR A 51 15.84 -35.02 -4.93
N ILE A 52 16.76 -35.03 -3.97
CA ILE A 52 18.20 -35.03 -4.24
C ILE A 52 18.63 -36.49 -4.17
N GLN A 53 19.34 -36.98 -5.19
CA GLN A 53 19.98 -38.30 -5.08
C GLN A 53 21.03 -38.21 -3.96
N GLU A 54 21.04 -39.17 -3.02
CA GLU A 54 22.02 -39.20 -1.94
C GLU A 54 23.45 -39.03 -2.48
N GLY A 55 24.19 -38.06 -1.94
CA GLY A 55 25.49 -37.66 -2.45
C GLY A 55 25.96 -36.30 -1.91
N SER A 56 27.14 -35.86 -2.35
CA SER A 56 27.83 -34.68 -1.83
C SER A 56 27.05 -33.37 -1.94
N GLU A 57 26.11 -33.24 -2.88
CA GLU A 57 25.30 -32.03 -3.04
C GLU A 57 24.27 -31.84 -1.92
N ALA A 58 23.63 -32.92 -1.46
CA ALA A 58 22.70 -32.85 -0.34
C ALA A 58 23.41 -32.41 0.94
N GLU A 59 24.57 -33.02 1.22
CA GLU A 59 25.43 -32.67 2.35
C GLU A 59 25.92 -31.22 2.27
N GLN A 60 26.28 -30.72 1.08
CA GLN A 60 26.73 -29.34 0.89
C GLN A 60 25.60 -28.32 1.05
N LEU A 61 24.37 -28.64 0.64
CA LEU A 61 23.20 -27.78 0.87
C LEU A 61 22.83 -27.73 2.35
N GLU A 62 22.82 -28.88 3.04
CA GLU A 62 22.55 -28.96 4.47
C GLU A 62 23.62 -28.24 5.30
N ALA A 63 24.89 -28.34 4.91
CA ALA A 63 26.00 -27.63 5.52
C ALA A 63 26.03 -26.12 5.18
N GLY A 64 25.18 -25.65 4.26
CA GLY A 64 25.16 -24.25 3.81
C GLY A 64 26.35 -23.84 2.93
N ASN A 65 27.13 -24.81 2.44
CA ASN A 65 28.28 -24.58 1.56
C ASN A 65 27.85 -24.31 0.11
N LEU A 66 26.65 -24.74 -0.27
CA LEU A 66 26.05 -24.46 -1.57
C LEU A 66 24.87 -23.48 -1.40
N ASN A 67 24.84 -22.42 -2.20
CA ASN A 67 23.73 -21.47 -2.18
C ASN A 67 22.50 -22.11 -2.85
N ILE A 68 21.38 -22.15 -2.10
CA ILE A 68 20.13 -22.77 -2.58
C ILE A 68 19.57 -22.10 -3.85
N LEU A 69 19.74 -20.79 -4.02
CA LEU A 69 19.24 -20.08 -5.20
C LEU A 69 20.04 -20.46 -6.45
N ASP A 70 21.36 -20.56 -6.31
CA ASP A 70 22.24 -21.02 -7.40
C ASP A 70 21.95 -22.47 -7.76
N TRP A 71 21.71 -23.32 -6.75
CA TRP A 71 21.31 -24.71 -6.96
C TRP A 71 19.99 -24.81 -7.74
N LEU A 72 18.95 -24.06 -7.33
CA LEU A 72 17.65 -24.04 -8.02
C LEU A 72 17.79 -23.58 -9.48
N LYS A 73 18.58 -22.54 -9.71
CA LYS A 73 18.89 -22.03 -11.06
C LYS A 73 19.55 -23.09 -11.94
N ASN A 74 20.56 -23.79 -11.43
CA ASN A 74 21.31 -24.78 -12.18
C ASN A 74 20.50 -26.05 -12.48
N HIS A 75 19.47 -26.33 -11.68
CA HIS A 75 18.61 -27.52 -11.82
C HIS A 75 17.28 -27.22 -12.52
N GLY A 76 17.11 -26.03 -13.13
CA GLY A 76 15.91 -25.66 -13.87
C GLY A 76 14.65 -25.55 -13.01
N LYS A 77 14.80 -25.29 -11.71
CA LYS A 77 13.70 -25.10 -10.74
C LYS A 77 13.21 -23.65 -10.72
N SER A 78 12.81 -23.16 -11.89
CA SER A 78 12.47 -21.75 -12.11
C SER A 78 11.24 -21.30 -11.32
N ASP A 79 10.22 -22.15 -11.18
CA ASP A 79 8.97 -21.79 -10.48
C ASP A 79 9.21 -21.60 -8.97
N GLU A 80 9.97 -22.52 -8.38
CA GLU A 80 10.39 -22.45 -6.97
C GLU A 80 11.27 -21.24 -6.70
N LEU A 81 12.26 -21.02 -7.58
CA LEU A 81 13.16 -19.86 -7.51
C LEU A 81 12.39 -18.54 -7.60
N ASN A 82 11.50 -18.42 -8.60
CA ASN A 82 10.65 -17.25 -8.79
C ASN A 82 9.79 -17.00 -7.54
N THR A 83 9.18 -18.05 -6.98
CA THR A 83 8.35 -17.93 -5.77
C THR A 83 9.15 -17.42 -4.58
N ILE A 84 10.36 -17.93 -4.37
CA ILE A 84 11.26 -17.47 -3.29
C ILE A 84 11.64 -16.00 -3.50
N LEU A 85 12.08 -15.65 -4.72
CA LEU A 85 12.58 -14.32 -5.02
C LEU A 85 11.46 -13.27 -4.98
N VAL A 86 10.27 -13.55 -5.53
CA VAL A 86 9.12 -12.64 -5.47
C VAL A 86 8.75 -12.31 -4.02
N LYS A 87 8.64 -13.31 -3.15
CA LYS A 87 8.36 -13.10 -1.72
C LYS A 87 9.46 -12.27 -1.06
N HIS A 88 10.72 -12.69 -1.22
CA HIS A 88 11.85 -12.05 -0.57
C HIS A 88 12.04 -10.59 -1.00
N ILE A 89 11.99 -10.32 -2.31
CA ILE A 89 12.13 -8.97 -2.87
C ILE A 89 10.97 -8.10 -2.40
N THR A 90 9.73 -8.61 -2.47
CA THR A 90 8.54 -7.84 -2.06
C THR A 90 8.60 -7.46 -0.58
N LEU A 91 8.87 -8.42 0.32
CA LEU A 91 8.97 -8.15 1.75
C LEU A 91 10.12 -7.20 2.08
N SER A 92 11.25 -7.31 1.39
CA SER A 92 12.42 -6.45 1.60
C SER A 92 12.15 -5.01 1.17
N ILE A 93 11.60 -4.82 -0.05
CA ILE A 93 11.20 -3.49 -0.53
C ILE A 93 10.11 -2.90 0.36
N LEU A 94 9.11 -3.71 0.73
CA LEU A 94 8.02 -3.24 1.58
C LEU A 94 8.50 -2.83 2.98
N SER A 95 9.47 -3.55 3.56
CA SER A 95 10.08 -3.19 4.84
C SER A 95 10.79 -1.83 4.78
N ASP A 96 11.49 -1.53 3.69
CA ASP A 96 12.14 -0.24 3.50
C ASP A 96 11.10 0.88 3.27
N PHE A 97 10.09 0.60 2.43
CA PHE A 97 8.97 1.48 2.13
C PHE A 97 8.24 1.96 3.39
N VAL A 98 7.87 1.04 4.29
CA VAL A 98 7.15 1.39 5.52
C VAL A 98 8.02 2.23 6.45
N ASN A 99 9.34 2.03 6.50
CA ASN A 99 10.21 2.86 7.34
C ASN A 99 10.24 4.32 6.85
N PHE A 100 10.39 4.53 5.54
CA PHE A 100 10.38 5.88 4.96
C PHE A 100 9.01 6.57 5.11
N VAL A 101 7.93 5.84 4.86
CA VAL A 101 6.55 6.35 5.01
C VAL A 101 6.26 6.72 6.47
N TYR A 102 6.64 5.87 7.43
CA TYR A 102 6.44 6.13 8.85
C TYR A 102 7.11 7.45 9.26
N GLU A 103 8.39 7.60 8.92
CA GLU A 103 9.14 8.81 9.24
C GLU A 103 8.56 10.02 8.53
N SER A 104 8.10 9.87 7.29
CA SER A 104 7.46 10.96 6.56
C SER A 104 6.19 11.46 7.26
N ILE A 105 5.28 10.55 7.62
CA ILE A 105 4.02 10.91 8.30
C ILE A 105 4.30 11.53 9.67
N ILE A 106 5.21 10.95 10.47
CA ILE A 106 5.59 11.52 11.77
C ILE A 106 6.16 12.93 11.62
N ASN A 107 7.01 13.18 10.61
CA ASN A 107 7.56 14.51 10.37
C ASN A 107 6.49 15.50 9.89
N ALA A 108 5.53 15.06 9.07
CA ALA A 108 4.39 15.89 8.67
C ALA A 108 3.53 16.29 9.88
N GLN A 109 3.26 15.38 10.81
CA GLN A 109 2.54 15.67 12.06
C GLN A 109 3.26 16.70 12.92
N LYS A 110 4.59 16.63 12.96
CA LYS A 110 5.45 17.57 13.70
C LYS A 110 5.64 18.91 12.97
N GLY A 111 5.01 19.11 11.81
CA GLY A 111 5.19 20.29 10.97
C GLY A 111 6.53 20.34 10.22
N LYS A 112 7.35 19.28 10.25
CA LYS A 112 8.64 19.21 9.55
C LYS A 112 8.44 18.81 8.08
N LEU A 113 7.72 19.64 7.32
CA LEU A 113 7.24 19.28 5.98
C LEU A 113 8.33 19.11 4.94
N SER A 114 9.44 19.85 5.03
CA SER A 114 10.61 19.61 4.18
C SER A 114 11.15 18.18 4.34
N VAL A 115 11.34 17.73 5.59
CA VAL A 115 11.81 16.37 5.87
C VAL A 115 10.76 15.35 5.43
N ALA A 116 9.48 15.60 5.71
CA ALA A 116 8.40 14.71 5.30
C ALA A 116 8.39 14.48 3.78
N TYR A 117 8.43 15.55 2.97
CA TYR A 117 8.44 15.44 1.51
C TYR A 117 9.71 14.82 0.95
N ALA A 118 10.87 15.10 1.54
CA ALA A 118 12.12 14.47 1.12
C ALA A 118 12.05 12.93 1.26
N LEU A 119 11.45 12.46 2.36
CA LEU A 119 11.28 11.03 2.63
C LEU A 119 10.28 10.33 1.70
N LEU A 120 9.31 11.06 1.14
CA LEU A 120 8.28 10.47 0.26
C LEU A 120 8.78 10.06 -1.12
N ARG A 121 9.90 10.63 -1.57
CA ARG A 121 10.40 10.40 -2.94
C ARG A 121 10.66 8.92 -3.16
N LYS A 122 11.59 8.35 -2.39
CA LYS A 122 12.01 6.95 -2.52
C LYS A 122 10.85 5.94 -2.50
N PRO A 123 9.95 5.94 -1.51
CA PRO A 123 8.86 4.96 -1.45
C PRO A 123 7.92 5.06 -2.66
N PHE A 124 7.50 6.27 -3.01
CA PHE A 124 6.48 6.42 -4.06
C PHE A 124 7.03 6.51 -5.48
N THR A 125 8.29 6.90 -5.70
CA THR A 125 8.85 7.01 -7.07
C THR A 125 9.66 5.79 -7.47
N ASP A 126 10.33 5.12 -6.52
CA ASP A 126 11.31 4.09 -6.86
C ASP A 126 10.81 2.72 -6.40
N GLU A 127 10.55 2.56 -5.10
CA GLU A 127 10.17 1.28 -4.49
C GLU A 127 8.81 0.80 -5.00
N LEU A 128 7.81 1.67 -5.05
CA LEU A 128 6.49 1.33 -5.58
C LEU A 128 6.56 0.95 -7.07
N LEU A 129 7.46 1.55 -7.86
CA LEU A 129 7.63 1.18 -9.28
C LEU A 129 8.23 -0.21 -9.44
N LEU A 130 9.15 -0.59 -8.56
CA LEU A 130 9.70 -1.96 -8.54
C LEU A 130 8.61 -2.98 -8.19
N LEU A 131 7.77 -2.68 -7.19
CA LEU A 131 6.63 -3.53 -6.84
C LEU A 131 5.61 -3.65 -7.98
N GLU A 132 5.33 -2.55 -8.70
CA GLU A 132 4.46 -2.57 -9.87
C GLU A 132 5.01 -3.46 -10.99
N GLN A 133 6.30 -3.32 -11.33
CA GLN A 133 6.95 -4.17 -12.33
C GLN A 133 6.87 -5.65 -11.92
N LEU A 134 7.16 -5.96 -10.65
CA LEU A 134 7.09 -7.32 -10.10
C LEU A 134 5.67 -7.90 -10.13
N LEU A 135 4.65 -7.08 -9.91
CA LEU A 135 3.25 -7.49 -10.00
C LEU A 135 2.81 -7.80 -11.44
N ILE A 136 3.28 -7.03 -12.43
CA ILE A 136 2.81 -7.17 -13.81
C ILE A 136 3.42 -8.41 -14.46
N GLU A 137 4.74 -8.57 -14.37
CA GLU A 137 5.50 -9.67 -15.00
C GLU A 137 6.58 -10.19 -14.03
N PRO A 138 6.20 -11.00 -13.03
CA PRO A 138 7.14 -11.46 -12.00
C PRO A 138 8.32 -12.23 -12.59
N GLU A 139 8.07 -13.16 -13.51
CA GLU A 139 9.13 -13.97 -14.13
C GLU A 139 10.13 -13.12 -14.91
N GLU A 140 9.64 -12.17 -15.71
CA GLU A 140 10.50 -11.27 -16.49
C GLU A 140 11.28 -10.31 -15.58
N PHE A 141 10.67 -9.86 -14.48
CA PHE A 141 11.39 -9.08 -13.48
C PHE A 141 12.52 -9.90 -12.84
N ILE A 142 12.25 -11.15 -12.43
CA ILE A 142 13.27 -12.04 -11.85
C ILE A 142 14.37 -12.36 -12.87
N ASN A 143 14.02 -12.56 -14.14
CA ASN A 143 15.00 -12.73 -15.21
C ASN A 143 15.97 -11.53 -15.28
N LYS A 144 15.43 -10.31 -15.30
CA LYS A 144 16.24 -9.08 -15.33
C LYS A 144 17.07 -8.89 -14.05
N PHE A 145 16.48 -9.12 -12.89
CA PHE A 145 17.08 -8.88 -11.58
C PHE A 145 18.13 -9.93 -11.20
N PHE A 146 17.80 -11.22 -11.32
CA PHE A 146 18.61 -12.32 -10.79
C PHE A 146 19.40 -13.06 -11.87
N HIS A 147 18.81 -13.33 -13.04
CA HIS A 147 19.47 -14.11 -14.08
C HIS A 147 20.45 -13.27 -14.90
N ILE A 148 20.02 -12.07 -15.34
CA ILE A 148 20.85 -11.13 -16.09
C ILE A 148 21.65 -10.23 -15.13
N GLY A 149 20.99 -9.68 -14.10
CA GLY A 149 21.64 -8.83 -13.10
C GLY A 149 22.02 -7.42 -13.57
N ASP A 150 21.54 -6.97 -14.74
CA ASP A 150 21.81 -5.62 -15.22
C ASP A 150 20.81 -4.61 -14.63
N ILE A 151 21.29 -3.76 -13.74
CA ILE A 151 20.53 -2.68 -13.08
C ILE A 151 19.79 -1.78 -14.07
N LYS A 152 20.26 -1.65 -15.31
CA LYS A 152 19.60 -0.81 -16.32
C LYS A 152 18.29 -1.39 -16.83
N LEU A 153 18.03 -2.68 -16.61
CA LEU A 153 16.86 -3.38 -17.11
C LEU A 153 15.66 -3.33 -16.15
N TYR A 154 15.90 -3.13 -14.85
CA TYR A 154 14.84 -3.10 -13.83
C TYR A 154 14.88 -1.83 -12.96
N GLY A 155 15.98 -1.07 -12.98
CA GLY A 155 16.20 0.10 -12.13
C GLY A 155 15.33 1.30 -12.53
N PRO A 156 14.62 1.94 -11.57
CA PRO A 156 13.78 3.12 -11.83
C PRO A 156 14.52 4.31 -12.45
N SER A 157 15.82 4.43 -12.17
CA SER A 157 16.67 5.55 -12.61
C SER A 157 17.47 5.26 -13.90
N SER A 158 17.13 4.22 -14.65
CA SER A 158 17.82 3.86 -15.90
C SER A 158 17.67 4.96 -16.96
N LYS A 159 18.77 5.64 -17.31
CA LYS A 159 18.75 6.66 -18.37
C LYS A 159 18.71 6.08 -19.78
N LYS A 160 19.25 4.86 -19.95
CA LYS A 160 19.39 4.20 -21.26
C LYS A 160 18.12 3.44 -21.64
N HIS A 161 17.45 2.86 -20.66
CA HIS A 161 16.19 2.15 -20.80
C HIS A 161 15.24 2.64 -19.70
N PRO A 162 14.77 3.90 -19.78
CA PRO A 162 13.85 4.41 -18.77
C PRO A 162 12.58 3.55 -18.78
N PRO A 163 12.09 3.15 -17.59
CA PRO A 163 10.81 2.46 -17.51
C PRO A 163 9.73 3.36 -18.10
N ASN A 164 8.74 2.76 -18.77
CA ASN A 164 7.53 3.50 -19.14
C ASN A 164 6.59 3.52 -17.94
N GLU A 165 6.81 4.45 -16.99
CA GLU A 165 6.12 4.44 -15.69
C GLU A 165 4.60 4.52 -15.86
N LYS A 166 4.13 5.26 -16.87
CA LYS A 166 2.70 5.38 -17.16
C LYS A 166 2.09 4.03 -17.55
N GLU A 167 2.72 3.31 -18.48
CA GLU A 167 2.25 2.01 -18.93
C GLU A 167 2.32 0.96 -17.79
N ILE A 168 3.38 1.00 -17.00
CA ILE A 168 3.53 0.14 -15.81
C ILE A 168 2.39 0.40 -14.84
N ILE A 169 2.13 1.65 -14.46
CA ILE A 169 1.01 2.00 -13.57
C ILE A 169 -0.33 1.54 -14.17
N GLU A 170 -0.58 1.75 -15.46
CA GLU A 170 -1.83 1.34 -16.10
C GLU A 170 -2.05 -0.17 -16.07
N LYS A 171 -0.99 -0.97 -16.28
CA LYS A 171 -1.06 -2.44 -16.18
C LYS A 171 -1.23 -2.91 -14.74
N ALA A 172 -0.48 -2.35 -13.80
CA ALA A 172 -0.59 -2.68 -12.38
C ALA A 172 -1.97 -2.31 -11.81
N TYR A 173 -2.49 -1.14 -12.17
CA TYR A 173 -3.79 -0.63 -11.76
C TYR A 173 -4.94 -1.58 -12.14
N LYS A 174 -4.84 -2.26 -13.30
CA LYS A 174 -5.84 -3.26 -13.73
C LYS A 174 -5.83 -4.53 -12.89
N LYS A 175 -4.69 -4.86 -12.28
CA LYS A 175 -4.54 -6.06 -11.42
C LYS A 175 -5.01 -5.84 -10.00
N VAL A 176 -5.02 -4.59 -9.53
CA VAL A 176 -5.47 -4.24 -8.18
C VAL A 176 -6.91 -3.76 -8.15
N THR A 177 -7.50 -3.80 -6.97
CA THR A 177 -8.66 -2.96 -6.66
C THR A 177 -8.15 -1.69 -5.98
N SER A 178 -7.91 -0.66 -6.79
CA SER A 178 -7.57 0.68 -6.30
C SER A 178 -8.84 1.53 -6.24
N ILE A 179 -9.05 2.18 -5.10
CA ILE A 179 -10.23 3.01 -4.83
C ILE A 179 -9.75 4.45 -4.65
N GLY A 180 -10.50 5.41 -5.18
CA GLY A 180 -10.27 6.84 -4.93
C GLY A 180 -9.37 7.57 -5.93
N ALA A 181 -8.65 6.89 -6.84
CA ALA A 181 -7.83 7.54 -7.87
C ALA A 181 -7.69 6.69 -9.13
N SER A 182 -7.62 7.31 -10.30
CA SER A 182 -7.32 6.63 -11.57
C SER A 182 -5.82 6.37 -11.74
N ALA A 183 -5.47 5.42 -12.63
CA ALA A 183 -4.09 5.19 -13.06
C ALA A 183 -3.40 6.48 -13.55
N ASP A 184 -4.10 7.30 -14.35
CA ASP A 184 -3.59 8.59 -14.84
C ASP A 184 -3.30 9.57 -13.68
N LEU A 185 -4.16 9.62 -12.67
CA LEU A 185 -3.93 10.46 -11.50
C LEU A 185 -2.71 9.96 -10.69
N ILE A 186 -2.58 8.65 -10.49
CA ILE A 186 -1.42 8.05 -9.80
C ILE A 186 -0.11 8.40 -10.53
N TYR A 187 -0.11 8.27 -11.86
CA TYR A 187 1.03 8.67 -12.69
C TYR A 187 1.34 10.17 -12.54
N LYS A 188 0.33 11.03 -12.67
CA LYS A 188 0.49 12.48 -12.56
C LYS A 188 1.08 12.90 -11.22
N ILE A 189 0.59 12.31 -10.13
CA ILE A 189 1.07 12.62 -8.79
C ILE A 189 2.56 12.26 -8.65
N ARG A 190 2.99 11.10 -9.16
CA ARG A 190 4.34 10.55 -8.94
C ARG A 190 5.41 11.07 -9.91
N TYR A 191 5.06 11.23 -11.19
CA TYR A 191 6.05 11.39 -12.26
C TYR A 191 5.83 12.60 -13.17
N ASP A 192 4.60 13.07 -13.35
CA ASP A 192 4.34 14.23 -14.21
C ASP A 192 4.84 15.52 -13.55
N LYS A 193 6.01 15.99 -14.02
CA LYS A 193 6.61 17.22 -13.52
C LYS A 193 5.73 18.45 -13.76
N SER A 194 4.91 18.45 -14.81
CA SER A 194 4.03 19.57 -15.13
C SER A 194 2.81 19.64 -14.21
N PHE A 195 2.51 18.53 -13.51
CA PHE A 195 1.46 18.49 -12.52
C PHE A 195 1.95 19.15 -11.22
N ALA A 196 1.71 20.46 -11.10
CA ALA A 196 2.18 21.29 -9.97
C ALA A 196 1.76 20.76 -8.59
N ALA A 197 0.64 20.04 -8.52
CA ALA A 197 0.14 19.43 -7.29
C ALA A 197 0.78 18.05 -6.99
N GLY A 198 1.59 17.49 -7.88
CA GLY A 198 2.24 16.20 -7.70
C GLY A 198 3.33 16.20 -6.62
N ILE A 199 3.65 15.02 -6.11
CA ILE A 199 4.72 14.83 -5.12
C ILE A 199 6.11 15.02 -5.75
N ASN A 200 6.25 14.88 -7.08
CA ASN A 200 7.53 14.97 -7.75
C ASN A 200 8.18 16.35 -7.55
N GLY A 201 7.49 17.43 -7.91
CA GLY A 201 8.03 18.77 -7.81
C GLY A 201 8.36 19.17 -6.37
N ILE A 202 7.41 18.93 -5.45
CA ILE A 202 7.58 19.34 -4.06
C ILE A 202 8.63 18.51 -3.30
N SER A 203 8.76 17.20 -3.58
CA SER A 203 9.84 16.38 -2.99
C SER A 203 11.21 16.78 -3.54
N ASN A 204 11.32 17.16 -4.81
CA ASN A 204 12.56 17.76 -5.34
C ASN A 204 12.89 19.09 -4.65
N GLN A 205 11.90 19.98 -4.48
CA GLN A 205 12.10 21.24 -3.75
C GLN A 205 12.47 21.03 -2.28
N ALA A 206 12.01 19.93 -1.68
CA ALA A 206 12.36 19.56 -0.32
C ALA A 206 13.81 19.04 -0.21
N LEU A 207 14.31 18.35 -1.23
CA LEU A 207 15.68 17.81 -1.29
C LEU A 207 16.72 18.86 -1.71
N HIS A 208 16.34 19.82 -2.54
CA HIS A 208 17.25 20.82 -3.09
C HIS A 208 16.98 22.19 -2.46
N ILE A 209 18.02 22.86 -1.97
CA ILE A 209 17.90 24.23 -1.44
C ILE A 209 17.47 25.21 -2.55
N VAL A 210 17.99 25.01 -3.77
CA VAL A 210 17.64 25.75 -4.98
C VAL A 210 17.53 24.77 -6.15
N THR A 211 16.56 24.97 -7.04
CA THR A 211 16.41 24.20 -8.29
C THR A 211 16.04 25.10 -9.46
N ASN A 212 16.51 24.75 -10.66
CA ASN A 212 16.23 25.47 -11.91
C ASN A 212 15.41 24.63 -12.91
N ASP A 213 14.80 23.52 -12.48
CA ASP A 213 13.83 22.76 -13.30
C ASP A 213 12.63 23.68 -13.61
N SER A 214 12.26 23.80 -14.88
CA SER A 214 11.23 24.75 -15.33
C SER A 214 9.86 24.55 -14.67
N ASN A 215 9.57 23.35 -14.16
CA ASN A 215 8.26 23.03 -13.61
C ASN A 215 8.11 23.41 -12.13
N TYR A 216 9.21 23.46 -11.38
CA TYR A 216 9.19 23.73 -9.93
C TYR A 216 10.40 24.57 -9.51
N LYS A 217 10.82 25.48 -10.39
CA LYS A 217 11.94 26.40 -10.20
C LYS A 217 11.78 27.19 -8.90
N THR A 218 12.87 27.30 -8.15
CA THR A 218 12.94 28.18 -6.98
C THR A 218 12.77 29.64 -7.44
N SER A 219 11.86 30.37 -6.80
CA SER A 219 11.64 31.78 -7.12
C SER A 219 12.90 32.61 -6.84
N ASN A 220 13.05 33.74 -7.52
CA ASN A 220 14.18 34.64 -7.28
C ASN A 220 14.25 35.03 -5.80
N GLN A 221 15.49 35.07 -5.26
CA GLN A 221 15.76 35.40 -3.85
C GLN A 221 15.05 34.49 -2.82
N ASN A 222 14.79 33.23 -3.19
CA ASN A 222 14.19 32.23 -2.31
C ASN A 222 15.11 31.00 -2.14
N LEU A 223 14.99 30.32 -1.01
CA LEU A 223 15.68 29.07 -0.67
C LEU A 223 14.65 27.97 -0.36
N ASN A 224 13.77 27.67 -1.31
CA ASN A 224 12.70 26.67 -1.19
C ASN A 224 12.08 26.61 0.22
N PHE A 225 12.13 25.44 0.88
CA PHE A 225 11.52 25.22 2.19
C PHE A 225 12.16 26.01 3.34
N VAL A 226 13.38 26.55 3.16
CA VAL A 226 14.08 27.31 4.20
C VAL A 226 13.36 28.63 4.49
N PHE A 227 12.79 29.26 3.47
CA PHE A 227 12.08 30.55 3.60
C PHE A 227 10.55 30.40 3.57
N SER A 228 10.01 29.18 3.73
CA SER A 228 8.57 28.95 3.77
C SER A 228 7.91 29.65 4.96
N GLY A 229 6.81 30.35 4.70
CA GLY A 229 5.98 31.01 5.72
C GLY A 229 4.72 30.21 6.08
N SER A 230 3.87 30.76 6.95
CA SER A 230 2.64 30.10 7.42
C SER A 230 1.72 29.63 6.29
N ASN A 231 1.53 30.46 5.27
CA ASN A 231 0.67 30.14 4.12
C ASN A 231 1.23 28.98 3.29
N ASP A 232 2.56 28.84 3.23
CA ASP A 232 3.18 27.71 2.55
C ASP A 232 2.92 26.41 3.30
N TYR A 233 3.02 26.42 4.64
CA TYR A 233 2.76 25.25 5.48
C TYR A 233 1.31 24.77 5.38
N GLU A 234 0.34 25.66 5.32
CA GLU A 234 -1.06 25.30 5.07
C GLU A 234 -1.22 24.59 3.71
N ARG A 235 -0.63 25.16 2.65
CA ARG A 235 -0.64 24.55 1.31
C ARG A 235 0.04 23.18 1.32
N TYR A 236 1.17 23.06 2.01
CA TYR A 236 1.93 21.82 2.13
C TYR A 236 1.14 20.74 2.87
N TRP A 237 0.55 21.01 4.02
CA TRP A 237 -0.32 20.03 4.69
C TRP A 237 -1.51 19.64 3.83
N LYS A 238 -2.16 20.61 3.19
CA LYS A 238 -3.27 20.34 2.26
C LYS A 238 -2.86 19.38 1.16
N GLN A 239 -1.74 19.63 0.49
CA GLN A 239 -1.25 18.78 -0.58
C GLN A 239 -0.82 17.40 -0.06
N TYR A 240 -0.08 17.36 1.06
CA TYR A 240 0.39 16.12 1.68
C TYR A 240 -0.78 15.19 2.00
N TYR A 241 -1.73 15.67 2.79
CA TYR A 241 -2.88 14.85 3.24
C TYR A 241 -3.95 14.65 2.18
N TYR A 242 -3.82 15.28 1.01
CA TYR A 242 -4.63 14.95 -0.14
C TYR A 242 -4.03 13.78 -0.95
N PHE A 243 -2.72 13.79 -1.23
CA PHE A 243 -2.11 12.78 -2.11
C PHE A 243 -1.50 11.57 -1.41
N VAL A 244 -0.96 11.73 -0.20
CA VAL A 244 -0.34 10.61 0.52
C VAL A 244 -1.35 9.49 0.82
N PRO A 245 -2.59 9.76 1.28
CA PRO A 245 -3.56 8.68 1.48
C PRO A 245 -3.85 7.91 0.19
N ILE A 246 -3.99 8.60 -0.95
CA ILE A 246 -4.22 7.97 -2.26
C ILE A 246 -3.09 7.00 -2.61
N LEU A 247 -1.84 7.48 -2.50
CA LEU A 247 -0.68 6.67 -2.86
C LEU A 247 -0.48 5.49 -1.89
N LEU A 248 -0.78 5.67 -0.60
CA LEU A 248 -0.72 4.59 0.38
C LEU A 248 -1.79 3.52 0.13
N ILE A 249 -3.02 3.92 -0.18
CA ILE A 249 -4.09 2.99 -0.54
C ILE A 249 -3.68 2.16 -1.75
N TYR A 250 -3.13 2.82 -2.77
CA TYR A 250 -2.67 2.15 -3.97
C TYR A 250 -1.48 1.21 -3.70
N ALA A 251 -0.48 1.65 -2.93
CA ALA A 251 0.66 0.81 -2.53
C ALA A 251 0.22 -0.42 -1.72
N ALA A 252 -0.75 -0.26 -0.81
CA ALA A 252 -1.34 -1.36 -0.05
C ALA A 252 -2.06 -2.36 -0.96
N SER A 253 -2.81 -1.89 -1.95
CA SER A 253 -3.44 -2.78 -2.93
C SER A 253 -2.41 -3.53 -3.78
N ILE A 254 -1.29 -2.91 -4.17
CA ILE A 254 -0.20 -3.57 -4.90
C ILE A 254 0.44 -4.67 -4.04
N ALA A 255 0.82 -4.34 -2.80
CA ALA A 255 1.44 -5.30 -1.88
C ALA A 255 0.51 -6.49 -1.59
N ASP A 256 -0.79 -6.23 -1.43
CA ASP A 256 -1.81 -7.27 -1.23
C ASP A 256 -1.89 -8.24 -2.41
N GLU A 257 -1.92 -7.75 -3.65
CA GLU A 257 -1.97 -8.63 -4.82
C GLU A 257 -0.73 -9.50 -4.97
N ILE A 258 0.46 -8.97 -4.63
CA ILE A 258 1.71 -9.74 -4.71
C ILE A 258 1.82 -10.78 -3.59
N LEU A 259 1.46 -10.43 -2.35
CA LEU A 259 1.72 -11.31 -1.20
C LEU A 259 0.53 -12.23 -0.86
N LEU A 260 -0.71 -11.74 -0.90
CA LEU A 260 -1.86 -12.54 -0.45
C LEU A 260 -2.13 -13.73 -1.38
N GLN A 261 -1.60 -13.75 -2.61
CA GLN A 261 -1.65 -14.92 -3.49
C GLN A 261 -0.97 -16.17 -2.91
N PHE A 262 -0.06 -15.99 -1.95
CA PHE A 262 0.62 -17.11 -1.28
C PHE A 262 -0.16 -17.67 -0.09
N LEU A 263 -1.30 -17.07 0.26
CA LEU A 263 -2.20 -17.59 1.28
C LEU A 263 -3.12 -18.69 0.69
N PRO A 264 -3.66 -19.60 1.52
CA PRO A 264 -4.75 -20.47 1.13
C PRO A 264 -5.93 -19.65 0.58
N GLU A 265 -6.60 -20.15 -0.45
CA GLU A 265 -7.60 -19.40 -1.22
C GLU A 265 -8.69 -18.76 -0.36
N ASP A 266 -9.20 -19.48 0.64
CA ASP A 266 -10.25 -18.99 1.53
C ASP A 266 -9.75 -17.81 2.37
N LYS A 267 -8.56 -17.95 2.95
CA LYS A 267 -7.90 -16.88 3.72
C LYS A 267 -7.59 -15.68 2.84
N ARG A 268 -7.11 -15.92 1.62
CA ARG A 268 -6.82 -14.87 0.64
C ARG A 268 -8.07 -14.04 0.35
N LYS A 269 -9.19 -14.67 0.03
CA LYS A 269 -10.46 -13.98 -0.28
C LYS A 269 -10.94 -13.13 0.89
N VAL A 270 -11.00 -13.71 2.09
CA VAL A 270 -11.40 -13.01 3.32
C VAL A 270 -10.53 -11.79 3.57
N LYS A 271 -9.19 -11.96 3.59
CA LYS A 271 -8.26 -10.86 3.85
C LYS A 271 -8.35 -9.76 2.79
N LYS A 272 -8.49 -10.10 1.50
CA LYS A 272 -8.66 -9.10 0.43
C LYS A 272 -9.91 -8.26 0.61
N VAL A 273 -11.04 -8.87 0.98
CA VAL A 273 -12.30 -8.14 1.20
C VAL A 273 -12.20 -7.23 2.42
N ILE A 274 -11.77 -7.74 3.58
CA ILE A 274 -11.63 -6.95 4.82
C ILE A 274 -10.72 -5.74 4.60
N ARG A 275 -9.53 -5.98 4.03
CA ARG A 275 -8.54 -4.93 3.78
C ARG A 275 -9.06 -3.93 2.75
N GLY A 276 -9.81 -4.41 1.75
CA GLY A 276 -10.50 -3.60 0.75
C GLY A 276 -11.55 -2.67 1.35
N ILE A 277 -12.40 -3.14 2.27
CA ILE A 277 -13.40 -2.33 2.97
C ILE A 277 -12.73 -1.26 3.82
N LYS A 278 -11.65 -1.60 4.54
CA LYS A 278 -10.89 -0.59 5.31
C LYS A 278 -10.32 0.51 4.42
N ARG A 279 -9.80 0.17 3.23
CA ARG A 279 -9.36 1.16 2.23
C ARG A 279 -10.51 2.02 1.72
N LEU A 280 -11.69 1.44 1.52
CA LEU A 280 -12.89 2.18 1.16
C LEU A 280 -13.30 3.17 2.26
N LEU A 281 -13.38 2.72 3.52
CA LEU A 281 -13.70 3.57 4.68
C LEU A 281 -12.68 4.69 4.87
N ALA A 282 -11.39 4.40 4.65
CA ALA A 282 -10.34 5.43 4.62
C ALA A 282 -10.60 6.45 3.51
N THR A 283 -10.95 6.00 2.30
CA THR A 283 -11.27 6.89 1.19
C THR A 283 -12.49 7.75 1.49
N ASP A 284 -13.52 7.17 2.10
CA ASP A 284 -14.74 7.87 2.49
C ASP A 284 -14.46 9.03 3.45
N LYS A 285 -13.78 8.70 4.55
CA LYS A 285 -13.36 9.66 5.58
C LYS A 285 -12.52 10.81 5.02
N VAL A 286 -11.63 10.54 4.07
CA VAL A 286 -10.69 11.56 3.56
C VAL A 286 -11.27 12.37 2.40
N PHE A 287 -11.96 11.73 1.45
CA PHE A 287 -12.32 12.35 0.17
C PHE A 287 -13.83 12.53 -0.04
N LEU A 288 -14.66 11.73 0.64
CA LEU A 288 -16.10 11.66 0.36
C LEU A 288 -16.97 12.23 1.47
N ASN A 289 -16.40 12.84 2.51
CA ASN A 289 -17.08 13.52 3.63
C ASN A 289 -18.15 14.57 3.22
N HIS A 290 -18.35 14.82 1.91
CA HIS A 290 -19.36 15.68 1.31
C HIS A 290 -20.44 14.95 0.48
N ARG A 291 -20.37 13.63 0.27
CA ARG A 291 -21.41 12.87 -0.44
C ARG A 291 -22.49 12.39 0.52
N LYS A 292 -23.76 12.58 0.14
CA LYS A 292 -24.95 12.23 0.93
C LYS A 292 -25.22 10.73 1.02
N GLU A 293 -24.68 9.93 0.12
CA GLU A 293 -24.78 8.46 0.18
C GLU A 293 -23.65 7.92 1.05
N ASN A 294 -23.99 7.74 2.33
CA ASN A 294 -23.11 7.24 3.37
C ASN A 294 -22.66 5.82 2.96
N ILE A 295 -21.38 5.58 2.69
CA ILE A 295 -20.83 4.23 2.41
C ILE A 295 -21.25 3.24 3.50
N ASN A 296 -21.40 3.73 4.73
CA ASN A 296 -21.93 2.98 5.86
C ASN A 296 -23.34 2.43 5.61
N ASN A 297 -24.22 3.15 4.92
CA ASN A 297 -25.58 2.67 4.61
C ASN A 297 -25.51 1.49 3.61
N LEU A 298 -24.73 1.63 2.54
CA LEU A 298 -24.53 0.54 1.56
C LEU A 298 -23.93 -0.69 2.22
N LEU A 299 -22.90 -0.50 3.07
CA LEU A 299 -22.29 -1.59 3.80
C LEU A 299 -23.26 -2.22 4.80
N SER A 300 -24.09 -1.42 5.49
CA SER A 300 -25.08 -1.91 6.46
C SER A 300 -26.19 -2.76 5.85
N GLU A 301 -26.56 -2.52 4.58
CA GLU A 301 -27.55 -3.32 3.85
C GLU A 301 -27.05 -4.74 3.55
N VAL A 302 -25.73 -4.93 3.56
CA VAL A 302 -25.07 -6.16 3.13
C VAL A 302 -24.36 -6.88 4.27
N LEU A 303 -24.03 -6.17 5.34
CA LEU A 303 -23.48 -6.70 6.58
C LEU A 303 -24.57 -7.04 7.61
N ILE A 304 -25.66 -7.65 7.18
CA ILE A 304 -26.62 -8.23 8.11
C ILE A 304 -26.15 -9.64 8.40
N SER A 305 -25.44 -9.83 9.52
CA SER A 305 -25.11 -11.17 10.02
C SER A 305 -26.00 -11.51 11.20
N GLU A 306 -26.59 -12.70 11.15
CA GLU A 306 -27.10 -13.36 12.34
C GLU A 306 -25.89 -13.71 13.21
N CYS A 307 -25.90 -13.30 14.47
CA CYS A 307 -24.81 -13.63 15.38
C CYS A 307 -24.78 -15.14 15.63
N GLU A 308 -23.72 -15.84 15.20
CA GLU A 308 -23.56 -17.29 15.37
C GLU A 308 -23.68 -17.76 16.83
N LYS A 309 -23.43 -16.88 17.80
CA LYS A 309 -23.50 -17.19 19.23
C LYS A 309 -24.90 -17.03 19.83
N CYS A 310 -25.69 -16.07 19.37
CA CYS A 310 -26.98 -15.74 20.02
C CYS A 310 -28.18 -15.69 19.07
N GLY A 311 -27.99 -15.90 17.77
CA GLY A 311 -29.04 -15.88 16.74
C GLY A 311 -29.63 -14.51 16.48
N ASN A 312 -29.12 -13.44 17.12
CA ASN A 312 -29.67 -12.10 16.93
C ASN A 312 -29.13 -11.48 15.63
N THR A 313 -30.02 -10.96 14.80
CA THR A 313 -29.67 -10.10 13.67
C THR A 313 -29.54 -8.66 14.18
N SER A 314 -28.50 -7.95 13.73
CA SER A 314 -28.26 -6.58 14.12
C SER A 314 -27.98 -5.73 12.90
N SER A 315 -28.61 -4.57 12.83
CA SER A 315 -28.22 -3.52 11.90
C SER A 315 -26.94 -2.87 12.39
N LEU A 316 -25.94 -2.71 11.53
CA LEU A 316 -24.73 -1.96 11.84
C LEU A 316 -24.97 -0.47 11.69
N ASP A 317 -24.42 0.32 12.61
CA ASP A 317 -24.41 1.77 12.55
C ASP A 317 -23.00 2.32 12.27
N LYS A 318 -22.88 3.65 12.21
CA LYS A 318 -21.61 4.33 11.93
C LYS A 318 -20.51 3.97 12.95
N SER A 319 -20.87 3.83 14.22
CA SER A 319 -19.93 3.51 15.30
C SER A 319 -19.34 2.12 15.13
N ASP A 320 -20.13 1.17 14.61
CA ASP A 320 -19.66 -0.18 14.27
C ASP A 320 -18.62 -0.14 13.14
N PHE A 321 -18.84 0.69 12.12
CA PHE A 321 -17.86 0.89 11.03
C PHE A 321 -16.60 1.62 11.50
N ASP A 322 -16.73 2.57 12.42
CA ASP A 322 -15.59 3.24 13.05
C ASP A 322 -14.77 2.23 13.87
N LEU A 323 -15.42 1.37 14.65
CA LEU A 323 -14.77 0.28 15.38
C LEU A 323 -14.10 -0.73 14.45
N PHE A 324 -14.78 -1.16 13.39
CA PHE A 324 -14.21 -2.09 12.41
C PHE A 324 -13.01 -1.49 11.69
N PHE A 325 -13.06 -0.21 11.35
CA PHE A 325 -11.94 0.50 10.74
C PHE A 325 -10.70 0.47 11.64
N GLU A 326 -10.89 0.60 12.95
CA GLU A 326 -9.82 0.58 13.95
C GLU A 326 -9.34 -0.84 14.29
N THR A 327 -10.24 -1.83 14.35
CA THR A 327 -9.98 -3.12 15.01
C THR A 327 -10.17 -4.36 14.14
N GLU A 328 -10.77 -4.24 12.95
CA GLU A 328 -11.19 -5.37 12.11
C GLU A 328 -12.24 -6.29 12.76
N VAL A 329 -12.99 -5.78 13.74
CA VAL A 329 -14.01 -6.54 14.47
C VAL A 329 -15.35 -5.82 14.37
N PHE A 330 -16.41 -6.56 14.04
CA PHE A 330 -17.77 -6.18 14.41
C PHE A 330 -18.18 -6.90 15.68
N LEU A 331 -18.91 -6.22 16.55
CA LEU A 331 -19.45 -6.80 17.78
C LEU A 331 -20.95 -7.02 17.61
N CYS A 332 -21.45 -8.16 18.06
CA CYS A 332 -22.89 -8.35 18.16
C CYS A 332 -23.49 -7.35 19.15
N SER A 333 -24.51 -6.60 18.73
CA SER A 333 -25.20 -5.61 19.57
C SER A 333 -25.87 -6.21 20.82
N HIS A 334 -26.16 -7.52 20.81
CA HIS A 334 -26.86 -8.21 21.90
C HIS A 334 -25.91 -8.91 22.87
N CYS A 335 -24.94 -9.68 22.37
CA CYS A 335 -24.05 -10.50 23.22
C CYS A 335 -22.58 -10.07 23.21
N PHE A 336 -22.23 -9.02 22.46
CA PHE A 336 -20.88 -8.48 22.30
C PHE A 336 -19.83 -9.51 21.85
N ALA A 337 -20.26 -10.63 21.27
CA ALA A 337 -19.35 -11.57 20.64
C ALA A 337 -18.76 -10.95 19.36
N PRO A 338 -17.45 -11.11 19.12
CA PRO A 338 -16.84 -10.68 17.87
C PRO A 338 -17.37 -11.52 16.70
N SER A 339 -17.59 -10.89 15.55
CA SER A 339 -17.92 -11.56 14.31
C SER A 339 -16.71 -12.32 13.76
N GLU A 340 -16.89 -13.58 13.35
CA GLU A 340 -15.91 -14.27 12.52
C GLU A 340 -16.18 -13.97 11.03
N PHE A 341 -15.16 -13.53 10.31
CA PHE A 341 -15.26 -13.35 8.86
C PHE A 341 -14.93 -14.66 8.15
N THR A 342 -15.97 -15.31 7.62
CA THR A 342 -15.90 -16.53 6.83
C THR A 342 -16.13 -16.18 5.35
N LEU A 343 -15.89 -17.14 4.45
CA LEU A 343 -16.21 -16.96 3.04
C LEU A 343 -17.69 -16.66 2.80
N GLU A 344 -18.57 -17.27 3.58
CA GLU A 344 -20.02 -17.09 3.49
C GLU A 344 -20.42 -15.69 3.96
N SER A 345 -19.84 -15.21 5.07
CA SER A 345 -20.17 -13.90 5.62
C SER A 345 -19.65 -12.71 4.78
N ILE A 346 -18.66 -12.94 3.90
CA ILE A 346 -18.12 -11.91 3.01
C ILE A 346 -18.70 -11.91 1.58
N GLN A 347 -19.56 -12.86 1.19
CA GLN A 347 -20.06 -12.92 -0.18
C GLN A 347 -20.79 -11.63 -0.60
N GLY A 348 -21.65 -11.11 0.28
CA GLY A 348 -22.31 -9.83 0.06
C GLY A 348 -21.30 -8.68 -0.03
N LEU A 349 -20.32 -8.66 0.87
CA LEU A 349 -19.26 -7.64 0.90
C LEU A 349 -18.43 -7.61 -0.39
N SER A 350 -18.13 -8.78 -0.96
CA SER A 350 -17.39 -8.89 -2.22
C SER A 350 -18.16 -8.22 -3.37
N GLN A 351 -19.48 -8.39 -3.42
CA GLN A 351 -20.30 -7.77 -4.46
C GLN A 351 -20.30 -6.24 -4.36
N ILE A 352 -20.41 -5.68 -3.15
CA ILE A 352 -20.26 -4.22 -2.95
C ILE A 352 -18.86 -3.77 -3.37
N TYR A 353 -17.84 -4.50 -2.94
CA TYR A 353 -16.45 -4.17 -3.25
C TYR A 353 -16.20 -4.11 -4.75
N ASP A 354 -16.76 -5.05 -5.51
CA ASP A 354 -16.69 -5.09 -6.97
C ASP A 354 -17.53 -3.98 -7.64
N LEU A 355 -18.72 -3.67 -7.12
CA LEU A 355 -19.57 -2.57 -7.60
C LEU A 355 -18.92 -1.19 -7.40
N LEU A 356 -18.20 -1.02 -6.29
CA LEU A 356 -17.45 0.20 -6.01
C LEU A 356 -16.19 0.30 -6.89
N LYS A 357 -15.55 -0.82 -7.19
CA LYS A 357 -14.40 -0.89 -8.12
C LYS A 357 -14.76 -0.43 -9.52
N THR A 358 -15.95 -0.76 -10.03
CA THR A 358 -16.39 -0.40 -11.37
C THR A 358 -16.91 1.04 -11.50
N GLY A 359 -16.97 1.79 -10.40
CA GLY A 359 -17.48 3.17 -10.40
C GLY A 359 -18.97 3.26 -10.75
N MET A 360 -19.72 2.16 -10.60
CA MET A 360 -21.15 2.09 -10.93
C MET A 360 -22.04 2.88 -9.97
N ILE A 361 -21.50 3.36 -8.85
CA ILE A 361 -22.08 4.48 -8.11
C ILE A 361 -21.69 5.76 -8.85
N LYS A 362 -22.54 6.14 -9.81
CA LYS A 362 -22.35 7.30 -10.68
C LYS A 362 -21.96 8.52 -9.84
N ARG A 363 -20.90 9.21 -10.29
CA ARG A 363 -20.63 10.61 -9.92
C ARG A 363 -21.78 11.44 -10.47
N ASN A 364 -22.86 11.57 -9.71
CA ASN A 364 -23.87 12.60 -9.96
C ASN A 364 -23.44 13.89 -9.26
#